data_AF-A0A7K3GH32-F1
#
_entry.id   AF-A0A7K3GH32-F1
#
_cell.length_a   1.000
_cell.length_b   1.000
_cell.length_c   1.000
_cell.angle_alpha   90.00
_cell.angle_beta   90.00
_cell.angle_gamma   90.00
#
_symmetry.space_group_name_H-M   'P 1'
#
loop_
_entity.id
_entity.type
_entity.pdbx_description
1 polymer ?
#
loop_
_entity_poly.entity_id
_entity_poly.type
_entity_poly.pdbx_seq_one_letter_code
_entity_poly.pdbx_strand_id
1 'polypeptide(L)' 'MAASSASTASVAPLPGRPRVTELRLSAFAGHRRAVLRLGPLTLLAGPSGCGKTTALRAYDALARLGGGA' A
#
# COMPACT_ATOMS: atom_id res chain seq x y z
N MET A 1 1.87 -22.51 14.22
CA MET A 1 1.45 -21.20 14.76
C MET A 1 0.44 -20.61 13.77
N ALA A 2 -0.84 -20.89 14.00
CA ALA A 2 -1.93 -20.56 13.06
C ALA A 2 -2.26 -19.06 13.13
N ALA A 3 -2.36 -18.40 11.98
CA ALA A 3 -2.75 -17.00 11.89
C ALA A 3 -4.26 -16.86 12.15
N SER A 4 -4.64 -16.20 13.24
CA SER A 4 -6.03 -15.87 13.56
C SER A 4 -6.63 -14.97 12.48
N SER A 5 -7.81 -15.34 12.00
CA SER A 5 -8.57 -14.59 11.00
C SER A 5 -9.19 -13.36 11.66
N ALA A 6 -8.54 -12.20 11.52
CA ALA A 6 -9.10 -10.94 11.96
C ALA A 6 -10.27 -10.54 11.05
N SER A 7 -11.45 -10.38 11.64
CA SER A 7 -12.65 -9.85 11.00
C SER A 7 -12.37 -8.45 10.42
N THR A 8 -12.45 -8.33 9.09
CA THR A 8 -12.42 -7.05 8.38
C THR A 8 -13.73 -6.30 8.58
N ALA A 9 -13.79 -5.42 9.58
CA ALA A 9 -14.80 -4.38 9.61
C ALA A 9 -14.59 -3.47 8.39
N SER A 10 -15.53 -3.49 7.45
CA SER A 10 -15.51 -2.63 6.27
C SER A 10 -15.99 -1.24 6.67
N VAL A 11 -15.06 -0.29 6.82
CA VAL A 11 -15.42 1.12 6.91
C VAL A 11 -15.83 1.60 5.52
N ALA A 12 -17.11 1.96 5.37
CA ALA A 12 -17.61 2.53 4.13
C ALA A 12 -16.88 3.85 3.83
N PRO A 13 -16.32 4.04 2.62
CA PRO A 13 -15.60 5.26 2.30
C PRO A 13 -16.51 6.49 2.34
N LEU A 14 -16.02 7.59 2.93
CA LEU A 14 -16.73 8.87 2.86
C LEU A 14 -16.79 9.35 1.39
N PRO A 15 -17.97 9.73 0.89
CA PRO A 15 -18.12 10.25 -0.47
C PRO A 15 -17.36 11.56 -0.64
N GLY A 16 -16.70 11.73 -1.78
CA GLY A 16 -16.07 12.99 -2.21
C GLY A 16 -14.59 13.18 -1.87
N ARG A 17 -13.96 12.33 -1.04
CA ARG A 17 -12.52 12.45 -0.75
C ARG A 17 -11.67 11.55 -1.66
N PRO A 18 -10.74 12.10 -2.47
CA PRO A 18 -9.82 11.29 -3.26
C PRO A 18 -8.93 10.45 -2.33
N ARG A 19 -8.68 9.20 -2.74
CA ARG A 19 -7.89 8.23 -1.99
C ARG A 19 -7.10 7.36 -2.95
N VAL A 20 -5.91 6.94 -2.51
CA VAL A 20 -5.12 5.95 -3.25
C VAL A 20 -5.72 4.57 -2.96
N THR A 21 -6.15 3.88 -4.01
CA THR A 21 -6.76 2.54 -3.91
C THR A 21 -5.78 1.42 -4.26
N GLU A 22 -4.71 1.74 -4.98
CA GLU A 22 -3.75 0.78 -5.47
C GLU A 22 -2.38 1.43 -5.65
N LEU A 23 -1.32 0.70 -5.29
CA LEU A 23 0.06 1.05 -5.58
C LEU A 23 0.66 -0.01 -6.51
N ARG A 24 1.00 0.39 -7.74
CA ARG A 24 1.60 -0.48 -8.76
C ARG A 24 3.10 -0.20 -8.90
N LEU A 25 3.91 -1.22 -8.70
CA LEU A 25 5.37 -1.17 -8.75
C LEU A 25 5.88 -2.06 -9.89
N SER A 26 5.97 -1.50 -11.09
CA SER A 26 6.37 -2.24 -12.30
C SER A 26 7.85 -2.61 -12.29
N ALA A 27 8.72 -1.63 -12.05
CA ALA A 27 10.18 -1.77 -12.02
C ALA A 27 10.82 -0.83 -10.96
N PHE A 28 10.21 -0.76 -9.78
CA PHE A 28 10.63 0.17 -8.72
C PHE A 28 11.52 -0.55 -7.69
N ALA A 29 12.79 -0.14 -7.61
CA ALA A 29 13.80 -0.80 -6.79
C ALA A 29 13.85 -2.33 -7.02
N GLY A 30 13.65 -3.14 -5.97
CA GLY A 30 13.60 -4.60 -6.07
C GLY A 30 12.24 -5.17 -6.51
N HIS A 31 11.17 -4.36 -6.56
CA HIS A 31 9.84 -4.84 -6.95
C HIS A 31 9.73 -5.02 -8.46
N ARG A 32 9.10 -6.13 -8.87
CA ARG A 32 8.81 -6.45 -10.28
C ARG A 32 7.34 -6.77 -10.41
N ARG A 33 6.59 -5.93 -11.13
CA ARG A 33 5.15 -6.07 -11.38
C ARG A 33 4.32 -6.28 -10.08
N ALA A 34 4.72 -5.67 -8.97
CA ALA A 34 4.01 -5.82 -7.71
C ALA A 34 2.79 -4.89 -7.66
N VAL A 35 1.68 -5.41 -7.14
CA VAL A 35 0.41 -4.68 -6.97
C VAL A 35 -0.02 -4.76 -5.52
N LEU A 36 -0.13 -3.61 -4.86
CA LEU A 36 -0.63 -3.52 -3.49
C LEU A 36 -1.98 -2.79 -3.51
N ARG A 37 -3.05 -3.51 -3.18
CA ARG A 37 -4.38 -2.93 -3.01
C ARG A 37 -4.45 -2.25 -1.64
N LEU A 38 -4.94 -1.01 -1.61
CA LEU A 38 -5.06 -0.20 -0.40
C LEU A 38 -6.52 -0.08 -0.01
N GLY A 39 -6.85 -0.61 1.17
CA GLY A 39 -8.12 -0.38 1.85
C GLY A 39 -8.04 0.81 2.83
N PRO A 40 -9.12 1.06 3.60
CA PRO A 40 -9.14 2.09 4.65
C PRO A 40 -7.99 1.95 5.65
N LEU A 41 -7.60 0.71 5.96
CA LEU A 41 -6.40 0.35 6.69
C LEU A 41 -5.73 -0.82 5.97
N THR A 42 -4.43 -0.70 5.70
CA THR A 42 -3.64 -1.76 5.07
C THR A 42 -2.36 -1.97 5.86
N LEU A 43 -2.19 -3.17 6.43
CA LEU A 43 -0.96 -3.56 7.12
C LEU A 43 -0.02 -4.27 6.14
N LEU A 44 1.21 -3.77 6.02
CA LEU A 44 2.28 -4.46 5.27
C LEU A 44 3.08 -5.33 6.24
N ALA A 45 2.93 -6.66 6.12
CA ALA A 45 3.64 -7.64 6.93
C ALA A 45 4.43 -8.63 6.05
N GLY A 46 5.43 -9.28 6.63
CA GLY A 46 6.27 -10.27 5.96
C GLY A 46 7.72 -10.25 6.43
N PRO A 47 8.56 -11.19 5.96
CA PRO A 47 9.96 -11.31 6.36
C PRO A 47 10.77 -10.01 6.15
N SER A 48 11.85 -9.85 6.90
CA SER A 48 12.81 -8.76 6.66
C SER A 48 13.32 -8.80 5.22
N GLY A 49 13.52 -7.63 4.60
CA GLY A 49 13.99 -7.54 3.21
C GLY A 49 12.93 -7.74 2.13
N CYS A 50 11.68 -8.14 2.44
CA CYS A 50 10.64 -8.34 1.40
C CYS A 50 10.11 -7.04 0.75
N GLY A 51 10.71 -5.89 1.03
CA GLY A 51 10.39 -4.63 0.34
C GLY A 51 9.22 -3.82 0.91
N LYS A 52 8.77 -4.08 2.16
CA LYS A 52 7.75 -3.27 2.86
C LYS A 52 8.11 -1.79 2.92
N THR A 53 9.32 -1.49 3.39
CA THR A 53 9.83 -0.10 3.46
C THR A 53 9.89 0.52 2.07
N THR A 54 10.38 -0.22 1.08
CA THR A 54 10.44 0.22 -0.31
C THR A 54 9.05 0.54 -0.89
N ALA A 55 8.02 -0.24 -0.56
CA ALA A 55 6.65 0.04 -0.97
C ALA A 55 6.14 1.36 -0.36
N LEU A 56 6.41 1.62 0.93
CA LEU A 56 6.05 2.90 1.55
C LEU A 56 6.82 4.08 0.96
N ARG A 57 8.08 3.89 0.56
CA ARG A 57 8.85 4.92 -0.16
C ARG A 57 8.32 5.22 -1.55
N ALA A 58 7.79 4.22 -2.25
CA ALA A 58 7.12 4.45 -3.52
C ALA A 58 5.83 5.29 -3.34
N TYR A 59 5.05 4.99 -2.29
CA TYR A 59 3.88 5.79 -1.94
C TYR A 59 4.24 7.25 -1.63
N ASP A 60 5.29 7.46 -0.84
CA ASP A 60 5.81 8.81 -0.53
C ASP A 60 6.26 9.55 -1.80
N ALA A 61 6.99 8.88 -2.69
CA ALA A 61 7.40 9.45 -3.97
C ALA A 61 6.20 9.90 -4.84
N LEU A 62 5.12 9.10 -4.88
CA LEU A 62 3.89 9.47 -5.60
C LEU A 62 3.16 10.63 -4.94
N ALA A 63 3.13 10.68 -3.60
CA ALA A 63 2.54 11.81 -2.88
C ALA A 63 3.28 13.12 -3.18
N ARG A 64 4.62 13.07 -3.22
CA ARG A 64 5.46 14.22 -3.59
C ARG A 64 5.23 14.65 -5.04
N LEU A 65 5.18 13.70 -5.97
CA LEU A 65 4.86 13.97 -7.37
C LEU A 65 3.51 14.67 -7.51
N GLY A 66 2.46 14.16 -6.83
CA GLY A 66 1.14 14.78 -6.82
C GLY A 66 1.11 16.17 -6.16
N GLY A 67 2.10 16.47 -5.31
CA GLY A 67 2.30 17.77 -4.69
C GLY A 67 3.15 18.76 -5.51
N GLY A 68 3.62 18.37 -6.70
CA GLY A 68 4.39 19.23 -7.61
C GLY A 68 5.91 19.20 -7.40
N ALA A 69 6.43 18.17 -6.73
CA ALA A 69 7.87 17.91 -6.65
C ALA A 69 8.47 17.36 -7.95
#